data_AF-A0A0T5ZJ72-F1
#
_entry.id   AF-A0A0T5ZJ72-F1
#
_cell.length_a   1.000
_cell.length_b   1.000
_cell.length_c   1.000
_cell.angle_alpha   90.00
_cell.angle_beta   90.00
_cell.angle_gamma   90.00
#
_symmetry.space_group_name_H-M   'P 1'
#
loop_
_entity.id
_entity.type
_entity.pdbx_description
1 polymer ?
#
loop_
_entity_poly.entity_id
_entity_poly.type
_entity_poly.pdbx_seq_one_letter_code
_entity_poly.pdbx_strand_id
1 'polypeptide(L)'
;MARHDDGRPRDGRWIGGIILIIIGVVLLVGQWLPDVGRYAPLAIGLALIVIFIVTRNPGALIGGSIVTGIGAGIVLDQLFPAASGGWVPLGLGLGFLGIWAAGTVFRLPEARVWPLIPGAILTFVGVAQVGGAAADALRYAWPVVLILLGVAVIAGSRRRQPPPLPFDTPEPPHEDPPSTAG
;
A
#
# COMPACT_ATOMS: atom_id res chain seq x y z
N MET A 1 20.18 21.99 40.60
CA MET A 1 20.44 22.80 39.39
C MET A 1 20.40 21.89 38.18
N ALA A 2 19.84 22.39 37.08
CA ALA A 2 19.09 21.68 36.04
C ALA A 2 19.86 20.63 35.20
N ARG A 3 19.08 19.66 34.67
CA ARG A 3 19.43 18.75 33.57
C ARG A 3 19.89 19.56 32.35
N HIS A 4 21.04 19.22 31.79
CA HIS A 4 21.32 19.51 30.38
C HIS A 4 20.82 18.34 29.54
N ASP A 5 19.61 18.52 29.01
CA ASP A 5 19.07 17.72 27.93
C ASP A 5 19.77 18.13 26.63
N ASP A 6 20.86 17.46 26.27
CA ASP A 6 21.48 17.60 24.95
C ASP A 6 20.69 16.78 23.91
N GLY A 7 19.45 17.20 23.69
CA GLY A 7 18.66 16.81 22.53
C GLY A 7 19.24 17.47 21.28
N ARG A 8 20.25 16.87 20.66
CA ARG A 8 20.64 17.25 19.29
C ARG A 8 19.53 16.76 18.35
N PRO A 9 18.72 17.65 17.74
CA PRO A 9 17.81 17.21 16.69
C PRO A 9 18.67 16.68 15.55
N ARG A 10 18.59 15.38 15.26
CA ARG A 10 19.30 14.78 14.13
C ARG A 10 18.80 15.44 12.85
N ASP A 11 19.69 16.26 12.31
CA ASP A 11 19.62 17.06 11.10
C ASP A 11 18.84 16.41 9.94
N GLY A 12 17.59 16.84 9.74
CA GLY A 12 16.80 16.52 8.54
C GLY A 12 17.38 17.10 7.24
N ARG A 13 18.47 17.87 7.32
CA ARG A 13 19.19 18.48 6.18
C ARG A 13 19.83 17.43 5.27
N TRP A 14 20.34 16.33 5.84
CA TRP A 14 20.86 15.18 5.09
C TRP A 14 19.76 14.53 4.23
N ILE A 15 18.54 14.43 4.78
CA ILE A 15 17.39 13.83 4.11
C ILE A 15 17.01 14.69 2.91
N GLY A 16 16.92 16.01 3.09
CA GLY A 16 16.67 16.95 1.99
C GLY A 16 17.73 16.89 0.90
N GLY A 17 19.01 16.76 1.27
CA GLY A 17 20.12 16.62 0.33
C GLY A 17 20.03 15.36 -0.53
N ILE A 18 19.73 14.20 0.08
CA ILE A 18 19.57 12.93 -0.64
C ILE A 18 18.36 12.97 -1.58
N ILE A 19 17.24 13.54 -1.14
CA ILE A 19 16.05 13.71 -1.98
C ILE A 19 16.38 14.58 -3.19
N LEU A 20 17.12 15.67 -3.00
CA LEU A 20 17.52 16.57 -4.08
C LEU A 20 18.50 15.89 -5.06
N ILE A 21 19.43 15.07 -4.56
CA ILE A 21 20.34 14.28 -5.40
C ILE A 21 19.54 13.28 -6.25
N ILE A 22 18.58 12.57 -5.66
CA ILE A 22 17.75 11.59 -6.39
C ILE A 22 16.92 12.28 -7.47
N ILE A 23 16.25 13.39 -7.12
CA ILE A 23 15.48 14.19 -8.07
C ILE A 23 16.41 14.72 -9.18
N GLY A 24 17.57 15.25 -8.82
CA GLY A 24 18.57 15.76 -9.75
C GLY A 24 19.08 14.69 -10.71
N VAL A 25 19.38 13.48 -10.23
CA VAL A 25 19.81 12.35 -11.07
C VAL A 25 18.70 11.91 -12.02
N VAL A 26 17.45 11.82 -11.55
CA VAL A 26 16.29 11.49 -12.40
C VAL A 26 16.09 12.53 -13.50
N LEU A 27 16.16 13.82 -13.17
CA LEU A 27 16.06 14.90 -14.14
C LEU A 27 17.24 14.92 -15.11
N LEU A 28 18.45 14.68 -14.63
CA LEU A 28 19.67 14.67 -15.45
C LEU A 28 19.64 13.52 -16.45
N VAL A 29 19.33 12.30 -16.02
CA VAL A 29 19.16 11.15 -16.92
C VAL A 29 18.01 11.40 -17.91
N GLY A 30 16.96 12.10 -17.45
CA GLY A 30 15.84 12.55 -18.26
C GLY A 30 16.14 13.62 -19.31
N GLN A 31 17.32 14.25 -19.29
CA GLN A 31 17.69 15.25 -20.30
C GLN A 31 18.46 14.65 -21.49
N TRP A 32 19.01 13.44 -21.34
CA TRP A 32 19.85 12.82 -22.35
C TRP A 32 19.12 11.86 -23.30
N LEU A 33 17.84 11.55 -23.04
CA LEU A 33 17.05 10.66 -23.89
C LEU A 33 15.88 11.43 -24.57
N PRO A 34 15.77 11.42 -25.91
CA PRO A 34 14.70 12.11 -26.65
C PRO A 34 13.26 11.61 -26.36
N ASP A 35 13.11 10.49 -25.67
CA ASP A 35 11.83 9.83 -25.33
C ASP A 35 11.51 9.82 -23.82
N VAL A 36 11.98 10.80 -23.04
CA VAL A 36 11.95 10.69 -21.57
C VAL A 36 10.55 10.72 -20.95
N GLY A 37 9.57 11.32 -21.64
CA GLY A 37 8.19 11.37 -21.16
C GLY A 37 7.62 9.99 -20.82
N ARG A 38 8.03 8.92 -21.54
CA ARG A 38 7.53 7.56 -21.29
C ARG A 38 8.11 6.89 -20.05
N TYR A 39 9.36 7.19 -19.66
CA TYR A 39 9.98 6.63 -18.46
C TYR A 39 9.77 7.50 -17.22
N ALA A 40 9.25 8.72 -17.40
CA ALA A 40 9.01 9.66 -16.32
C ALA A 40 8.17 9.06 -15.17
N PRO A 41 7.05 8.34 -15.42
CA PRO A 41 6.30 7.72 -14.33
C PRO A 41 7.13 6.69 -13.57
N LEU A 42 7.88 5.83 -14.26
CA LEU A 42 8.72 4.82 -13.62
C LEU A 42 9.81 5.47 -12.76
N ALA A 43 10.47 6.50 -13.27
CA ALA A 43 11.52 7.21 -12.54
C ALA A 43 10.98 7.95 -11.31
N ILE A 44 9.83 8.62 -11.43
CA ILE A 44 9.15 9.29 -10.32
C ILE A 44 8.73 8.27 -9.25
N GLY A 45 8.16 7.14 -9.67
CA GLY A 45 7.75 6.07 -8.76
C GLY A 45 8.94 5.51 -7.97
N LEU A 46 10.04 5.25 -8.66
CA LEU A 46 11.28 4.78 -8.03
C LEU A 46 11.82 5.80 -7.03
N ALA A 47 11.85 7.09 -7.40
CA ALA A 47 12.29 8.16 -6.53
C ALA A 47 11.43 8.23 -5.25
N LEU A 48 10.11 8.08 -5.36
CA LEU A 48 9.19 8.02 -4.22
C LEU A 48 9.43 6.79 -3.34
N ILE A 49 9.76 5.63 -3.91
CA ILE A 49 10.17 4.46 -3.13
C ILE A 49 11.47 4.74 -2.36
N VAL A 50 12.46 5.39 -2.98
CA VAL A 50 13.68 5.77 -2.27
C VAL A 50 13.38 6.78 -1.15
N ILE A 51 12.52 7.75 -1.40
CA ILE A 51 12.02 8.69 -0.38
C ILE A 51 11.36 7.92 0.76
N PHE A 52 10.55 6.91 0.49
CA PHE A 52 9.95 6.07 1.52
C PHE A 52 11.01 5.33 2.34
N ILE A 53 12.04 4.76 1.72
CA ILE A 53 13.10 4.04 2.44
C ILE A 53 13.80 4.96 3.46
N VAL A 54 14.02 6.23 3.09
CA VAL A 54 14.70 7.23 3.92
C VAL A 54 13.77 7.85 4.96
N THR A 55 12.57 8.27 4.57
CA THR A 55 11.63 9.01 5.44
C THR A 55 10.71 8.11 6.25
N ARG A 56 10.57 6.84 5.84
CA ARG A 56 9.58 5.88 6.35
C ARG A 56 8.15 6.41 6.33
N ASN A 57 7.85 7.38 5.47
CA ASN A 57 6.52 7.98 5.35
C ASN A 57 5.57 7.09 4.53
N PRO A 58 4.42 6.65 5.08
CA PRO A 58 3.46 5.80 4.38
C PRO A 58 2.96 6.39 3.05
N GLY A 59 2.83 7.71 2.95
CA GLY A 59 2.38 8.38 1.72
C GLY A 59 3.34 8.20 0.55
N ALA A 60 4.65 8.21 0.83
CA ALA A 60 5.69 8.00 -0.20
C ALA A 60 5.69 6.55 -0.71
N LEU A 61 5.38 5.57 0.15
CA LEU A 61 5.22 4.18 -0.26
C LEU A 61 4.01 3.99 -1.18
N ILE A 62 2.88 4.57 -0.80
CA ILE A 62 1.63 4.47 -1.56
C ILE A 62 1.82 5.09 -2.95
N GLY A 63 2.27 6.35 -2.99
CA GLY A 63 2.54 7.05 -4.24
C GLY A 63 3.61 6.34 -5.06
N GLY A 64 4.73 5.96 -4.44
CA GLY A 64 5.84 5.29 -5.13
C GLY A 64 5.45 3.95 -5.73
N SER A 65 4.70 3.12 -5.01
CA SER A 65 4.30 1.80 -5.51
C SER A 65 3.31 1.90 -6.67
N ILE A 66 2.33 2.81 -6.59
CA ILE A 66 1.34 3.04 -7.67
C ILE A 66 2.04 3.57 -8.92
N VAL A 67 2.84 4.63 -8.76
CA VAL A 67 3.49 5.31 -9.87
C VAL A 67 4.55 4.41 -10.51
N THR A 68 5.27 3.60 -9.71
CA THR A 68 6.18 2.57 -10.23
C THR A 68 5.43 1.49 -10.99
N GLY A 69 4.30 1.02 -10.47
CA GLY A 69 3.46 0.03 -11.13
C GLY A 69 2.94 0.48 -12.50
N ILE A 70 2.44 1.72 -12.58
CA ILE A 70 2.03 2.35 -13.85
C ILE A 70 3.22 2.46 -14.80
N GLY A 71 4.34 3.00 -14.31
CA GLY A 71 5.55 3.17 -15.12
C GLY A 71 6.06 1.85 -15.68
N ALA A 72 6.09 0.78 -14.87
CA ALA A 72 6.50 -0.55 -15.30
C ALA A 72 5.52 -1.11 -16.34
N GLY A 73 4.21 -0.93 -16.13
CA GLY A 73 3.19 -1.35 -17.08
C GLY A 73 3.31 -0.67 -18.44
N ILE A 74 3.60 0.64 -18.47
CA ILE A 74 3.84 1.40 -19.72
C ILE A 74 5.06 0.85 -20.46
N VAL A 75 6.16 0.58 -19.75
CA VAL A 75 7.38 0.02 -20.35
C VAL A 75 7.12 -1.39 -20.91
N LEU A 76 6.44 -2.25 -20.16
CA LEU A 76 6.08 -3.60 -20.59
C LEU A 76 5.16 -3.61 -21.81
N ASP A 77 4.20 -2.68 -21.89
CA ASP A 77 3.29 -2.57 -23.05
C ASP A 77 4.04 -2.26 -24.34
N GLN A 78 5.13 -1.50 -24.24
CA GLN A 78 5.98 -1.20 -25.40
C GLN A 78 6.86 -2.38 -25.82
N LEU A 79 7.35 -3.16 -24.85
CA LEU A 79 8.13 -4.36 -25.14
C LEU A 79 7.24 -5.47 -25.73
N PHE A 80 5.98 -5.53 -25.30
CA PHE A 80 5.03 -6.59 -25.67
C PHE A 80 3.67 -6.01 -26.12
N PRO A 81 3.61 -5.30 -27.26
CA PRO A 81 2.41 -4.61 -27.73
C PRO A 81 1.26 -5.54 -28.14
N ALA A 82 1.53 -6.84 -28.28
CA ALA A 82 0.53 -7.87 -28.59
C ALA A 82 -0.55 -8.03 -27.50
N ALA A 83 -0.32 -7.50 -26.30
CA ALA A 83 -1.22 -7.60 -25.15
C ALA A 83 -2.30 -6.50 -25.07
N SER A 84 -2.45 -5.66 -26.10
CA SER A 84 -3.53 -4.66 -26.21
C SER A 84 -3.69 -3.74 -24.99
N GLY A 85 -2.60 -3.31 -24.35
CA GLY A 85 -2.65 -2.42 -23.18
C GLY A 85 -2.82 -3.11 -21.83
N GLY A 86 -2.89 -4.45 -21.77
CA GLY A 86 -3.12 -5.22 -20.54
C GLY A 86 -2.00 -5.10 -19.49
N TRP A 87 -0.81 -4.64 -19.89
CA TRP A 87 0.34 -4.48 -18.99
C TRP A 87 0.19 -3.30 -18.02
N VAL A 88 -0.52 -2.25 -18.41
CA VAL A 88 -0.75 -1.08 -17.54
C VAL A 88 -1.63 -1.43 -16.32
N PRO A 89 -2.83 -2.02 -16.46
CA PRO A 89 -3.62 -2.46 -15.32
C PRO A 89 -2.93 -3.57 -14.52
N LEU A 90 -2.18 -4.47 -15.17
CA LEU A 90 -1.37 -5.48 -14.47
C LEU A 90 -0.30 -4.82 -13.59
N GLY A 91 0.47 -3.88 -14.15
CA GLY A 91 1.48 -3.12 -13.42
C GLY A 91 0.89 -2.30 -12.28
N LEU A 92 -0.26 -1.66 -12.49
CA LEU A 92 -1.00 -0.95 -11.44
C LEU A 92 -1.45 -1.90 -10.33
N GLY A 93 -1.99 -3.07 -10.68
CA GLY A 93 -2.39 -4.11 -9.74
C GLY A 93 -1.22 -4.60 -8.88
N LEU A 94 -0.07 -4.87 -9.51
CA LEU A 94 1.17 -5.20 -8.82
C LEU A 94 1.67 -4.04 -7.93
N GLY A 95 1.49 -2.80 -8.35
CA GLY A 95 1.79 -1.61 -7.53
C GLY A 95 0.97 -1.59 -6.23
N PHE A 96 -0.33 -1.85 -6.31
CA PHE A 96 -1.21 -1.95 -5.15
C PHE A 96 -0.88 -3.13 -4.23
N LEU A 97 -0.59 -4.30 -4.80
CA LEU A 97 -0.11 -5.45 -4.04
C LEU A 97 1.25 -5.17 -3.37
N GLY A 98 2.10 -4.39 -4.04
CA GLY A 98 3.37 -3.89 -3.51
C GLY A 98 3.20 -3.03 -2.27
N ILE A 99 2.17 -2.18 -2.20
CA ILE A 99 1.83 -1.40 -0.99
C ILE A 99 1.53 -2.34 0.17
N TRP A 100 0.72 -3.39 -0.07
CA TRP A 100 0.35 -4.35 0.95
C TRP A 100 1.56 -5.20 1.40
N ALA A 101 2.38 -5.68 0.46
CA ALA A 101 3.59 -6.44 0.76
C ALA A 101 4.61 -5.59 1.55
N ALA A 102 4.89 -4.36 1.12
CA ALA A 102 5.76 -3.46 1.85
C ALA A 102 5.15 -3.06 3.20
N GLY A 103 3.85 -2.80 3.26
CA GLY A 103 3.13 -2.47 4.49
C GLY A 103 3.17 -3.57 5.54
N THR A 104 3.11 -4.84 5.13
CA THR A 104 3.24 -6.01 6.01
C THR A 104 4.68 -6.21 6.47
N VAL A 105 5.66 -6.11 5.56
CA VAL A 105 7.10 -6.21 5.88
C VAL A 105 7.55 -5.12 6.84
N PHE A 106 7.13 -3.87 6.63
CA PHE A 106 7.50 -2.71 7.45
C PHE A 106 6.51 -2.44 8.61
N ARG A 107 5.53 -3.34 8.85
CA ARG A 107 4.53 -3.30 9.94
C ARG A 107 3.76 -1.97 10.05
N LEU A 108 3.40 -1.34 8.93
CA LEU A 108 2.60 -0.11 8.96
C LEU A 108 1.11 -0.41 9.22
N PRO A 109 0.46 0.25 10.20
CA PRO A 109 -0.97 0.08 10.50
C PRO A 109 -1.87 0.48 9.32
N GLU A 110 -1.58 1.58 8.63
CA GLU A 110 -2.37 2.11 7.51
C GLU A 110 -2.48 1.18 6.29
N ALA A 111 -1.52 0.27 6.07
CA ALA A 111 -1.38 -0.43 4.77
C ALA A 111 -2.09 -1.80 4.68
N ARG A 112 -2.97 -2.14 5.62
CA ARG A 112 -3.18 -3.57 5.96
C ARG A 112 -4.16 -4.35 5.08
N VAL A 113 -5.18 -3.73 4.48
CA VAL A 113 -6.18 -4.47 3.67
C VAL A 113 -6.73 -3.66 2.50
N TRP A 114 -6.82 -2.33 2.63
CA TRP A 114 -7.40 -1.47 1.60
C TRP A 114 -6.76 -1.62 0.20
N PRO A 115 -5.42 -1.70 0.04
CA PRO A 115 -4.80 -1.85 -1.28
C PRO A 115 -5.06 -3.20 -1.95
N LEU A 116 -5.42 -4.22 -1.17
CA LEU A 116 -5.50 -5.60 -1.64
C LEU A 116 -6.68 -5.81 -2.62
N ILE A 117 -7.81 -5.16 -2.33
CA ILE A 117 -9.03 -5.27 -3.14
C ILE A 117 -8.82 -4.69 -4.55
N PRO A 118 -8.43 -3.41 -4.72
CA PRO A 118 -8.16 -2.86 -6.05
C PRO A 118 -6.95 -3.56 -6.70
N GLY A 119 -5.91 -3.90 -5.94
CA GLY A 119 -4.73 -4.60 -6.46
C GLY A 119 -5.05 -5.97 -7.05
N ALA A 120 -5.87 -6.77 -6.36
CA ALA A 120 -6.28 -8.08 -6.85
C ALA A 120 -7.16 -7.97 -8.10
N ILE A 121 -8.13 -7.05 -8.12
CA ILE A 121 -9.01 -6.82 -9.27
C ILE A 121 -8.19 -6.39 -10.50
N LEU A 122 -7.31 -5.40 -10.34
CA LEU A 122 -6.49 -4.87 -11.44
C LEU A 122 -5.49 -5.90 -11.96
N THR A 123 -4.87 -6.67 -11.08
CA THR A 123 -3.98 -7.76 -11.47
C THR A 123 -4.74 -8.82 -12.27
N PHE A 124 -5.94 -9.19 -11.82
CA PHE A 124 -6.78 -10.15 -12.52
C PHE A 124 -7.19 -9.65 -13.92
N VAL A 125 -7.65 -8.39 -14.02
CA VAL A 125 -8.00 -7.76 -15.30
C VAL A 125 -6.80 -7.69 -16.23
N GLY A 126 -5.64 -7.27 -15.72
CA GLY A 126 -4.40 -7.20 -16.49
C GLY A 126 -3.96 -8.57 -17.02
N VAL A 127 -3.99 -9.61 -16.19
CA VAL A 127 -3.66 -10.99 -16.61
C VAL A 127 -4.63 -11.49 -17.69
N ALA A 128 -5.92 -11.24 -17.52
CA ALA A 128 -6.95 -11.61 -18.50
C ALA A 128 -6.73 -10.93 -19.86
N GLN A 129 -6.30 -9.67 -19.87
CA GLN A 129 -6.02 -8.91 -21.08
C GLN A 129 -4.70 -9.34 -21.74
N VAL A 130 -3.63 -9.56 -20.96
CA VAL A 130 -2.33 -10.02 -21.49
C VAL A 130 -2.41 -11.42 -22.10
N GLY A 131 -3.23 -12.31 -21.53
CA GLY A 131 -3.39 -13.69 -22.01
C GLY A 131 -4.25 -13.85 -23.27
N GLY A 132 -4.75 -12.76 -23.87
CA GLY A 132 -5.62 -12.82 -25.06
C GLY A 132 -7.01 -13.44 -24.83
N ALA A 133 -7.34 -13.78 -23.58
CA ALA A 133 -8.56 -14.47 -23.19
C ALA A 133 -9.68 -13.49 -22.80
N ALA A 134 -9.76 -12.30 -23.39
CA ALA A 134 -10.67 -11.25 -22.94
C ALA A 134 -12.16 -11.67 -22.90
N ALA A 135 -12.59 -12.56 -23.81
CA ALA A 135 -13.96 -13.07 -23.84
C ALA A 135 -14.22 -14.19 -22.82
N ASP A 136 -13.31 -15.16 -22.70
CA ASP A 136 -13.47 -16.30 -21.78
C ASP A 136 -13.11 -15.94 -20.33
N ALA A 137 -12.09 -15.11 -20.13
CA ALA A 137 -11.66 -14.65 -18.82
C ALA A 137 -12.71 -13.75 -18.15
N LEU A 138 -13.49 -12.96 -18.92
CA LEU A 138 -14.59 -12.16 -18.37
C LEU A 138 -15.72 -13.04 -17.81
N ARG A 139 -15.91 -14.24 -18.38
CA ARG A 139 -16.86 -15.25 -17.91
C ARG A 139 -16.43 -15.85 -16.55
N TYR A 140 -15.12 -16.00 -16.33
CA TYR A 140 -14.54 -16.45 -15.05
C TYR A 140 -14.22 -15.31 -14.08
N ALA A 141 -14.16 -14.07 -14.55
CA ALA A 141 -13.91 -12.88 -13.75
C ALA A 141 -14.95 -12.71 -12.66
N TRP A 142 -16.23 -12.94 -12.99
CA TRP A 142 -17.33 -12.79 -12.05
C TRP A 142 -17.24 -13.76 -10.84
N PRO A 143 -17.06 -15.08 -11.04
CA PRO A 143 -16.78 -16.01 -9.95
C PRO A 143 -15.55 -15.63 -9.12
N VAL A 144 -14.45 -15.22 -9.76
CA VAL A 144 -13.21 -14.86 -9.06
C VAL A 144 -13.40 -13.60 -8.21
N VAL A 145 -14.08 -12.58 -8.74
CA VAL A 145 -14.46 -11.38 -7.99
C VAL A 145 -15.35 -11.74 -6.80
N LEU A 146 -16.32 -12.65 -6.96
CA LEU A 146 -17.17 -13.13 -5.86
C LEU A 146 -16.38 -13.92 -4.81
N ILE A 147 -15.42 -14.76 -5.22
CA ILE A 147 -14.54 -15.50 -4.30
C ILE A 147 -13.65 -14.51 -3.52
N LEU A 148 -13.04 -13.55 -4.21
CA LEU A 148 -12.21 -12.51 -3.57
C LEU A 148 -13.03 -11.63 -2.63
N LEU A 149 -14.26 -11.28 -3.01
CA LEU A 149 -15.20 -10.54 -2.16
C LEU A 149 -15.59 -11.37 -0.93
N GLY A 150 -15.89 -12.67 -1.11
CA GLY A 150 -16.19 -13.60 -0.03
C GLY A 150 -15.03 -13.75 0.95
N VAL A 151 -13.80 -13.91 0.44
CA VAL A 151 -12.57 -13.94 1.26
C VAL A 151 -12.36 -12.63 2.01
N ALA A 152 -12.62 -11.48 1.36
CA ALA A 152 -12.52 -10.16 1.99
C ALA A 152 -13.55 -9.99 3.13
N VAL A 153 -14.79 -10.46 2.95
CA VAL A 153 -15.84 -10.45 3.98
C VAL A 153 -15.44 -11.32 5.17
N ILE A 154 -14.90 -12.52 4.93
CA ILE A 154 -14.44 -13.43 5.99
C ILE A 154 -13.25 -12.83 6.75
N ALA A 155 -12.29 -12.24 6.04
CA ALA A 155 -11.14 -11.58 6.64
C ALA A 155 -11.53 -10.32 7.44
N GLY A 156 -12.60 -9.62 7.02
CA GLY A 156 -13.17 -8.46 7.73
C GLY A 156 -14.01 -8.84 8.96
N SER A 157 -14.71 -9.98 8.92
CA SER A 157 -15.56 -10.47 10.00
C SER A 157 -14.80 -10.74 11.31
N ARG A 158 -13.55 -11.22 11.21
CA ARG A 158 -12.71 -11.49 12.39
C ARG A 158 -12.27 -10.25 13.18
N ARG A 159 -12.58 -9.04 12.71
CA ARG A 159 -12.18 -7.76 13.35
C ARG A 159 -13.30 -7.05 14.09
N ARG A 160 -14.52 -7.59 14.08
CA ARG A 160 -15.66 -7.05 14.86
C ARG A 160 -15.93 -7.95 16.06
N GLN A 161 -15.04 -7.93 17.06
CA GLN A 161 -15.47 -8.28 18.41
C GLN A 161 -16.01 -7.00 19.04
N PRO A 162 -17.32 -6.91 19.35
CA PRO A 162 -17.86 -5.82 20.15
C PRO A 162 -17.13 -5.77 21.51
N PRO A 163 -16.91 -4.59 22.10
CA PRO A 163 -16.44 -4.48 23.48
C PRO A 163 -17.33 -5.30 24.43
N PRO A 164 -16.78 -5.99 25.45
CA PRO A 164 -17.58 -6.63 26.50
C PRO A 164 -18.56 -5.62 27.08
N LEU A 165 -19.82 -5.99 27.21
CA LEU A 165 -20.84 -5.08 27.70
C LEU A 165 -20.60 -4.81 29.21
N PRO A 166 -20.97 -3.62 29.72
CA PRO A 166 -20.82 -3.27 31.14
C PRO A 166 -21.51 -4.21 32.15
N PHE A 167 -22.29 -5.19 31.67
CA PHE A 167 -23.00 -6.17 32.49
C PHE A 167 -22.21 -7.48 32.72
N ASP A 168 -21.05 -7.65 32.06
CA ASP A 168 -20.17 -8.81 32.24
C ASP A 168 -19.19 -8.63 33.41
N THR A 169 -19.22 -7.50 34.12
CA THR A 169 -18.47 -7.36 35.38
C THR A 169 -19.17 -8.18 36.46
N PRO A 170 -18.49 -9.15 37.12
CA PRO A 170 -19.03 -9.79 38.30
C PRO A 170 -19.42 -8.72 39.31
N GLU A 171 -20.70 -8.70 39.70
CA GLU A 171 -21.20 -7.75 40.71
C GLU A 171 -20.35 -7.90 41.98
N PRO A 172 -19.84 -6.79 42.56
CA PRO A 172 -19.08 -6.90 43.79
C PRO A 172 -19.94 -7.58 44.86
N PRO A 173 -19.34 -8.41 45.74
CA PRO A 173 -20.10 -9.08 46.79
C PRO A 173 -20.92 -8.05 47.54
N HIS A 174 -22.24 -8.27 47.63
CA HIS A 174 -23.10 -7.47 48.49
C HIS A 174 -22.54 -7.55 49.92
N GLU A 175 -21.88 -6.48 50.36
CA GLU A 175 -21.55 -6.30 51.77
C GLU A 175 -22.85 -6.01 52.50
N ASP A 176 -23.31 -6.99 53.28
CA ASP A 176 -24.51 -6.82 54.12
C ASP A 176 -24.30 -5.63 55.06
N PRO A 177 -25.29 -4.72 55.19
CA PRO A 177 -25.15 -3.55 56.03
C PRO A 177 -24.95 -3.98 57.50
N PRO A 178 -24.16 -3.22 58.27
CA PRO A 178 -23.87 -3.56 59.65
C PRO A 178 -25.17 -3.60 60.47
N SER A 179 -25.45 -4.79 61.03
CA SER A 179 -26.56 -5.03 61.94
C SER A 179 -26.45 -4.10 63.14
N THR A 180 -27.25 -3.03 63.16
CA THR A 180 -27.41 -2.17 64.34
C THR A 180 -28.20 -2.95 65.38
N ALA A 181 -27.49 -3.69 66.22
CA ALA A 181 -28.02 -4.24 67.46
C ALA A 181 -28.08 -3.11 68.49
N GLY A 182 -29.30 -2.76 68.90
CA GLY A 182 -29.65 -1.87 70.00
C GLY A 182 -31.08 -2.15 70.42
#